data_AF-A0ABD3DPP7-F1
#
_entry.id   AF-A0ABD3DPP7-F1
#
_cell.length_a   1.000
_cell.length_b   1.000
_cell.length_c   1.000
_cell.angle_alpha   90.00
_cell.angle_beta   90.00
_cell.angle_gamma   90.00
#
_symmetry.space_group_name_H-M   'P 1'
#
loop_
_entity.id
_entity.type
_entity.pdbx_description
1 polymer ?
#
loop_
_entity_poly.entity_id
_entity_poly.type
_entity_poly.pdbx_seq_one_letter_code
_entity_poly.pdbx_strand_id
1 'polypeptide(L)' 'MISISSVVSIAEILKNNGFAVEKKITTSTVEIRDDSRGRPVQKAKIEVVLGKTANFDQLMASAQEAIENGNSED' A
#
# COMPACT_ATOMS: atom_id res chain seq x y z
N MET A 1 11.94 -3.94 -11.49
CA MET A 1 10.49 -3.72 -11.69
C MET A 1 9.78 -4.21 -10.44
N ILE A 2 9.41 -3.31 -9.52
CA ILE A 2 8.83 -3.67 -8.21
C ILE A 2 7.72 -2.67 -7.84
N SER A 3 6.65 -2.63 -8.63
CA SER A 3 5.52 -1.71 -8.36
C SER A 3 4.24 -2.43 -7.97
N ILE A 4 3.95 -3.61 -8.54
CA ILE A 4 2.72 -4.36 -8.21
C ILE A 4 2.88 -5.20 -6.95
N SER A 5 3.98 -5.96 -6.83
CA SER A 5 4.23 -6.82 -5.67
C SER A 5 4.30 -6.02 -4.37
N SER A 6 4.94 -4.84 -4.38
CA SER A 6 4.96 -3.93 -3.23
C SER A 6 3.56 -3.47 -2.82
N VAL A 7 2.69 -3.14 -3.78
CA VAL A 7 1.30 -2.75 -3.48
C VAL A 7 0.54 -3.90 -2.83
N VAL A 8 0.72 -5.13 -3.33
CA VAL A 8 0.11 -6.34 -2.75
C VAL A 8 0.59 -6.52 -1.30
N SER A 9 1.91 -6.51 -1.08
CA SER A 9 2.48 -6.70 0.27
C SER A 9 2.05 -5.62 1.24
N ILE A 10 2.00 -4.34 0.84
CA ILE A 10 1.52 -3.25 1.69
C ILE A 10 0.06 -3.48 2.08
N ALA A 11 -0.80 -3.82 1.12
CA ALA A 11 -2.21 -4.08 1.40
C ALA A 11 -2.41 -5.29 2.34
N GLU A 12 -1.61 -6.34 2.17
CA GLU A 12 -1.63 -7.50 3.05
C GLU A 12 -1.19 -7.15 4.49
N ILE A 13 -0.08 -6.43 4.64
CA ILE A 13 0.41 -6.00 5.97
C ILE A 13 -0.65 -5.16 6.69
N LEU A 14 -1.25 -4.18 6.01
CA LEU A 14 -2.25 -3.30 6.61
C LEU A 14 -3.53 -4.05 7.01
N LYS A 15 -3.95 -5.04 6.23
CA LYS A 15 -5.12 -5.88 6.56
C LYS A 15 -4.82 -6.82 7.73
N ASN A 16 -3.66 -7.49 7.70
CA ASN A 16 -3.28 -8.46 8.74
C ASN A 16 -3.07 -7.80 10.10
N ASN A 17 -2.52 -6.59 10.12
CA ASN A 17 -2.32 -5.82 11.35
C ASN A 17 -3.59 -5.07 11.80
N GLY A 18 -4.72 -5.24 11.11
CA GLY A 18 -5.99 -4.66 11.51
C GLY A 18 -6.12 -3.15 11.30
N PHE A 19 -5.23 -2.52 10.51
CA PHE A 19 -5.32 -1.10 10.15
C PHE A 19 -6.37 -0.83 9.08
N ALA A 20 -6.51 -1.73 8.11
CA ALA A 20 -7.36 -1.49 6.95
C ALA A 20 -8.27 -2.67 6.61
N VAL A 21 -9.39 -2.36 5.97
CA VAL A 21 -10.20 -3.31 5.23
C VAL A 21 -10.13 -3.00 3.74
N GLU A 22 -10.10 -4.03 2.93
CA GLU A 22 -10.22 -3.88 1.48
C GLU A 22 -11.61 -3.37 1.11
N LYS A 23 -11.67 -2.39 0.22
CA LYS A 23 -12.91 -1.91 -0.41
C LYS A 23 -13.00 -2.30 -1.87
N LYS A 24 -11.86 -2.30 -2.59
CA LYS A 24 -11.79 -2.66 -4.01
C LYS A 24 -10.37 -3.03 -4.40
N ILE A 25 -10.24 -4.09 -5.19
CA ILE A 25 -9.01 -4.42 -5.92
C ILE A 25 -9.36 -4.48 -7.40
N THR A 26 -8.58 -3.82 -8.24
CA THR A 26 -8.79 -3.85 -9.70
C THR A 26 -7.46 -3.98 -10.41
N THR A 27 -7.40 -4.91 -11.36
CA THR A 27 -6.27 -5.07 -12.26
C THR A 27 -6.70 -4.68 -13.66
N SER A 28 -5.78 -4.05 -14.38
CA SER A 28 -5.98 -3.64 -15.77
C SER A 28 -4.64 -3.60 -16.49
N THR A 29 -4.66 -3.36 -17.78
CA THR A 29 -3.46 -2.95 -18.53
C THR A 29 -3.61 -1.51 -18.95
N VAL A 30 -2.49 -0.80 -18.97
CA VAL A 30 -2.40 0.55 -19.53
C VAL A 30 -1.35 0.57 -20.62
N GLU A 31 -1.65 1.30 -21.68
CA GLU A 31 -0.70 1.56 -22.75
C GLU A 31 0.21 2.71 -22.34
N ILE A 32 1.51 2.44 -22.25
CA ILE A 32 2.52 3.43 -21.92
C ILE A 32 3.33 3.71 -23.18
N ARG A 33 3.40 4.98 -23.58
CA ARG A 33 4.36 5.40 -24.59
C ARG A 33 5.74 5.40 -23.97
N ASP A 34 6.59 4.53 -24.50
CA ASP A 34 7.99 4.46 -24.15
C ASP A 34 8.78 5.07 -25.31
N ASP A 35 9.17 6.33 -25.16
CA ASP A 35 9.89 7.09 -26.20
C ASP A 35 11.23 6.44 -26.57
N SER A 36 11.78 5.57 -25.71
CA SER A 36 12.98 4.80 -25.99
C SER A 36 12.75 3.58 -26.88
N ARG A 37 11.51 3.09 -26.98
CA ARG A 37 11.18 1.83 -27.69
C ARG A 37 10.40 2.04 -28.99
N GLY A 38 10.04 3.27 -29.34
CA GLY A 38 9.39 3.64 -30.60
C GLY A 38 7.98 3.06 -30.83
N ARG A 39 7.49 2.20 -29.93
CA ARG A 39 6.14 1.63 -29.93
C ARG A 39 5.55 1.65 -28.52
N PRO A 40 4.24 1.87 -28.38
CA PRO A 40 3.59 1.76 -27.09
C PRO A 40 3.73 0.35 -26.51
N VAL A 41 3.87 0.26 -25.18
CA VAL A 41 3.95 -1.01 -24.45
C VAL A 41 2.77 -1.13 -23.49
N GLN A 42 2.11 -2.28 -23.48
CA GLN A 42 1.12 -2.58 -22.45
C GLN A 42 1.81 -2.97 -21.15
N LYS A 43 1.43 -2.32 -20.05
CA LYS A 43 1.90 -2.61 -18.70
C LYS A 43 0.72 -2.97 -17.81
N ALA A 44 0.93 -3.94 -16.93
CA ALA A 44 -0.04 -4.24 -15.89
C ALA A 44 -0.15 -3.06 -14.92
N LYS A 45 -1.37 -2.78 -14.49
CA LYS A 45 -1.74 -1.78 -13.49
C LYS A 45 -2.59 -2.46 -12.43
N ILE A 46 -2.32 -2.15 -11.17
CA ILE A 46 -3.13 -2.56 -10.03
C ILE A 46 -3.62 -1.32 -9.30
N GLU A 47 -4.88 -1.33 -8.86
CA GLU A 47 -5.49 -0.33 -8.01
C GLU A 47 -6.09 -1.03 -6.80
N VAL A 48 -5.71 -0.58 -5.60
CA VAL A 48 -6.21 -1.10 -4.33
C VAL A 48 -6.78 0.05 -3.53
N VAL A 49 -8.07 -0.04 -3.20
CA VAL A 49 -8.76 0.90 -2.31
C VAL A 49 -8.92 0.24 -0.97
N LEU A 50 -8.33 0.86 0.05
CA LEU A 50 -8.41 0.45 1.44
C LEU A 50 -9.24 1.47 2.23
N GLY A 51 -10.07 0.99 3.14
CA GLY A 51 -10.76 1.82 4.13
C GLY A 51 -10.16 1.60 5.51
N LYS A 52 -10.12 2.65 6.33
CA LYS A 52 -9.75 2.53 7.75
C LYS A 52 -10.67 1.54 8.46
N THR A 53 -10.10 0.75 9.37
CA THR A 53 -10.88 0.00 10.36
C THR A 53 -11.30 0.93 11.49
N ALA A 54 -12.24 0.48 12.34
CA ALA A 54 -12.64 1.23 13.53
C ALA A 54 -11.47 1.47 14.50
N ASN A 55 -10.46 0.58 14.49
CA ASN A 55 -9.34 0.62 15.41
C ASN A 55 -8.14 1.40 14.86
N PHE A 56 -8.22 1.93 13.63
CA PHE A 56 -7.07 2.54 12.95
C PHE A 56 -6.44 3.66 13.77
N ASP A 57 -7.23 4.62 14.22
CA ASP A 57 -6.70 5.79 14.94
C ASP A 57 -6.13 5.39 16.31
N GLN A 58 -6.73 4.38 16.98
CA GLN A 58 -6.18 3.82 18.22
C GLN A 58 -4.84 3.11 17.99
N LEU A 59 -4.74 2.26 16.97
CA LEU A 59 -3.49 1.55 16.65
C LEU A 59 -2.37 2.52 16.25
N MET A 60 -2.70 3.61 15.55
CA MET A 60 -1.73 4.67 15.23
C MET A 60 -1.26 5.43 16.47
N ALA A 61 -2.16 5.73 17.40
CA ALA A 61 -1.79 6.38 18.68
C ALA A 61 -0.87 5.47 19.51
N SER A 62 -1.21 4.19 19.66
CA SER A 62 -0.37 3.23 20.37
C SER A 62 1.00 3.01 19.72
N ALA A 63 1.07 3.03 18.39
CA ALA A 63 2.35 2.95 17.67
C ALA A 63 3.21 4.20 17.91
N GLN A 64 2.60 5.39 17.96
CA GLN A 64 3.30 6.63 18.27
C GLN A 64 3.86 6.63 19.70
N GLU A 65 3.06 6.21 20.68
CA GLU A 65 3.50 6.05 22.07
C GLU A 65 4.68 5.06 22.19
N ALA A 66 4.64 3.96 21.44
CA ALA A 66 5.74 2.99 21.41
C ALA A 66 7.04 3.58 20.83
N ILE A 67 6.94 4.43 19.80
CA ILE A 67 8.09 5.14 19.21
C ILE A 67 8.66 6.16 20.20
N GLU A 68 7.82 6.94 20.86
CA GLU A 68 8.23 7.96 21.83
C GLU A 68 8.91 7.35 23.06
N ASN A 69 8.34 6.26 23.61
CA ASN A 69 8.93 5.56 24.76
C ASN A 69 10.26 4.86 24.39
N GLY A 70 10.38 4.33 23.17
CA GLY A 70 11.62 3.71 22.70
C GLY A 70 12.75 4.70 22.42
N ASN A 71 12.45 5.99 22.25
CA ASN A 71 13.44 7.06 22.01
C ASN A 71 13.82 7.82 23.29
N SER A 72 13.28 7.42 24.45
CA SER A 72 13.60 7.98 25.78
C SER A 72 14.55 7.12 26.62
N GLU A 73 15.10 6.04 26.05
CA GLU A 73 16.03 5.12 26.72
C GLU A 73 17.49 5.20 26.21
N ASP A 74 17.90 6.31 25.57
CA ASP A 74 19.31 6.62 25.26
C ASP A 74 19.87 7.79 26.08
#